data_AF-A0A1C5WQA0-F1
#
_entry.id   AF-A0A1C5WQA0-F1
#
_cell.length_a   1.000
_cell.length_b   1.000
_cell.length_c   1.000
_cell.angle_alpha   90.00
_cell.angle_beta   90.00
_cell.angle_gamma   90.00
#
_symmetry.space_group_name_H-M   'P 1'
#
loop_
_entity.id
_entity.type
_entity.pdbx_description
1 polymer ?
#
loop_
_entity_poly.entity_id
_entity_poly.type
_entity_poly.pdbx_seq_one_letter_code
_entity_poly.pdbx_strand_id
1 'polypeptide(L)' 'MKRLFRNWDVLRVIRLLAGAVFAGYGIYASDSLMIILGGLLMLMAVVNWSCCAAGGCGTSSENKALYKDFVKPYRAENK' A
#
# COMPACT_ATOMS: atom_id res chain seq x y z
N MET A 1 -12.85 -0.87 -20.08
CA MET A 1 -11.42 -1.12 -19.80
C MET A 1 -10.67 0.16 -19.40
N LYS A 2 -11.02 0.83 -18.30
CA LYS A 2 -10.25 2.01 -17.78
C LYS A 2 -10.08 2.01 -16.25
N ARG A 3 -10.55 0.97 -15.55
CA ARG A 3 -10.42 0.85 -14.08
C ARG A 3 -9.20 0.05 -13.63
N LEU A 4 -8.66 -0.83 -14.48
CA LEU A 4 -7.47 -1.61 -14.15
C LEU A 4 -6.22 -0.75 -13.97
N PHE A 5 -6.15 0.43 -14.61
CA PHE A 5 -5.05 1.40 -14.46
C PHE A 5 -5.42 2.64 -13.62
N ARG A 6 -6.68 2.73 -13.15
CA ARG A 6 -7.18 3.86 -12.37
C ARG A 6 -7.33 3.36 -10.95
N ASN A 7 -6.31 3.59 -10.12
CA ASN A 7 -6.03 2.98 -8.79
C ASN A 7 -4.92 1.90 -8.79
N TRP A 8 -3.94 1.97 -9.69
CA TRP A 8 -2.66 1.35 -9.40
C TRP A 8 -1.93 2.26 -8.42
N ASP A 9 -1.99 1.88 -7.14
CA ASP A 9 -1.26 2.55 -6.08
C ASP A 9 0.24 2.52 -6.41
N VAL A 10 0.91 3.67 -6.36
CA VAL A 10 2.33 3.79 -6.72
C VAL A 10 3.18 2.80 -5.90
N LEU A 11 2.77 2.50 -4.65
CA LEU A 11 3.43 1.50 -3.81
C LEU A 11 3.30 0.08 -4.37
N ARG A 12 2.19 -0.26 -5.06
CA ARG A 12 2.00 -1.57 -5.70
C ARG A 12 3.01 -1.79 -6.82
N VAL A 13 3.28 -0.75 -7.62
CA VAL A 13 4.30 -0.78 -8.69
C VAL A 13 5.68 -0.94 -8.11
N ILE A 14 6.03 -0.10 -7.14
CA ILE A 14 7.35 -0.13 -6.48
C ILE A 14 7.58 -1.51 -5.84
N ARG A 15 6.56 -2.09 -5.19
CA ARG A 15 6.64 -3.42 -4.58
C ARG A 15 6.84 -4.53 -5.61
N LEU A 16 6.18 -4.45 -6.76
CA LEU A 16 6.34 -5.41 -7.85
C LEU A 16 7.75 -5.33 -8.46
N LEU A 17 8.26 -4.11 -8.68
CA LEU A 17 9.62 -3.88 -9.15
C LEU A 17 10.67 -4.37 -8.15
N ALA A 18 10.50 -4.09 -6.86
CA ALA A 18 11.39 -4.59 -5.82
C ALA A 18 11.41 -6.14 -5.81
N GLY A 19 10.25 -6.79 -5.87
CA GLY A 19 10.16 -8.25 -5.99
C GLY A 19 10.91 -8.80 -7.21
N ALA A 20 10.83 -8.11 -8.36
CA ALA A 20 11.58 -8.45 -9.58
C ALA A 20 13.09 -8.36 -9.40
N VAL A 21 13.57 -7.30 -8.76
CA VAL A 21 14.99 -7.12 -8.48
C VAL A 21 15.50 -8.20 -7.52
N PHE A 22 14.77 -8.47 -6.44
CA PHE A 22 15.16 -9.52 -5.49
C PHE A 22 15.14 -10.92 -6.10
N ALA A 23 14.13 -11.25 -6.91
CA ALA A 23 14.07 -12.52 -7.61
C ALA A 23 15.21 -12.67 -8.64
N GLY A 24 15.47 -11.62 -9.43
CA GLY A 24 16.56 -11.61 -10.42
C GLY A 24 17.93 -11.73 -9.77
N TYR A 25 18.16 -11.01 -8.67
CA TYR A 25 19.39 -11.12 -7.89
C TYR A 25 19.54 -12.50 -7.25
N GLY A 26 18.45 -13.07 -6.73
CA GLY A 26 18.44 -14.43 -6.17
C GLY A 26 18.81 -15.49 -7.20
N ILE A 27 18.35 -15.35 -8.44
CA ILE A 27 18.76 -16.23 -9.55
C ILE A 27 20.25 -16.07 -9.84
N TYR A 28 20.77 -14.83 -9.91
CA TYR A 28 22.19 -14.57 -10.14
C TYR A 28 23.08 -15.15 -9.03
N ALA A 29 22.68 -14.96 -7.77
CA ALA A 29 23.41 -15.45 -6.60
C ALA A 29 23.14 -16.93 -6.27
N SER A 30 22.26 -17.61 -7.03
CA SER A 30 21.77 -18.97 -6.74
C SER A 30 21.23 -19.13 -5.31
N ASP A 31 20.69 -18.07 -4.73
CA ASP A 31 20.15 -18.04 -3.37
C ASP A 31 18.63 -18.26 -3.40
N SER A 32 18.24 -19.49 -3.09
CA SER A 32 16.84 -19.93 -3.06
C SER A 32 15.98 -19.11 -2.11
N LEU A 33 16.52 -18.59 -1.00
CA LEU A 33 15.76 -17.76 -0.06
C LEU A 33 15.39 -16.43 -0.71
N MET A 34 16.34 -15.82 -1.41
CA MET A 34 16.13 -14.54 -2.08
C MET A 34 15.12 -14.65 -3.22
N ILE A 35 15.13 -15.78 -3.94
CA ILE A 35 14.14 -16.09 -4.98
C ILE A 35 12.73 -16.22 -4.38
N ILE A 36 12.59 -16.97 -3.28
CA ILE A 36 11.30 -17.15 -2.58
C ILE A 36 10.78 -15.80 -2.06
N LEU A 37 11.66 -14.98 -1.47
CA LEU A 37 11.29 -13.67 -0.95
C LEU A 37 10.84 -12.71 -2.05
N GLY A 38 11.56 -12.68 -3.18
CA GLY A 38 11.19 -11.90 -4.37
C GLY A 38 9.86 -12.36 -4.98
N GLY A 39 9.65 -13.67 -5.07
CA GLY A 39 8.40 -14.27 -5.53
C GLY A 39 7.22 -13.93 -4.60
N LEU A 40 7.41 -13.97 -3.29
CA LEU A 40 6.40 -13.60 -2.30
C LEU A 40 6.02 -12.11 -2.42
N LEU A 41 7.01 -11.23 -2.61
CA LEU A 41 6.79 -9.79 -2.83
C LEU A 41 5.99 -9.51 -4.10
N MET A 42 6.31 -10.21 -5.19
CA MET A 42 5.53 -10.14 -6.43
C MET A 42 4.09 -10.64 -6.24
N LEU A 43 3.91 -11.80 -5.60
CA LEU A 43 2.60 -12.38 -5.34
C LEU A 43 1.74 -11.40 -4.52
N MET A 44 2.29 -10.86 -3.44
CA MET A 44 1.64 -9.82 -2.62
C MET A 44 1.26 -8.58 -3.45
N ALA A 45 2.10 -8.15 -4.39
CA ALA A 45 1.78 -7.04 -5.29
C ALA A 45 0.64 -7.39 -6.26
N VAL A 46 0.59 -8.62 -6.79
CA VAL A 46 -0.49 -9.07 -7.68
C VAL A 46 -1.82 -9.18 -6.94
N VAL A 47 -1.83 -9.78 -5.75
CA VAL A 47 -3.06 -9.89 -4.94
C VAL A 47 -3.43 -8.59 -4.20
N ASN A 48 -2.62 -7.54 -4.33
CA ASN A 48 -2.74 -6.28 -3.57
C ASN A 48 -2.83 -6.52 -2.05
N TRP A 49 -2.17 -7.58 -1.59
CA TRP A 49 -2.12 -7.98 -0.20
C TRP A 49 -0.89 -7.33 0.42
N SER A 50 -1.09 -6.14 0.96
CA SER A 50 -0.08 -5.47 1.77
C SER A 50 -0.33 -5.78 3.25
N CYS A 51 0.74 -5.92 4.04
CA CYS A 51 0.67 -6.13 5.49
C CYS A 51 -0.06 -4.98 6.22
N CYS A 52 -0.30 -3.86 5.55
CA CYS A 52 -1.09 -2.73 6.04
C CYS A 52 -2.33 -2.40 5.17
N ALA A 53 -2.55 -3.05 4.03
CA ALA A 53 -3.63 -2.73 3.08
C ALA A 53 -4.97 -3.40 3.42
N ALA A 54 -4.96 -4.43 4.27
CA ALA A 54 -6.15 -4.94 4.94
C ALA A 54 -6.43 -4.12 6.21
N GLY A 55 -6.73 -2.82 6.06
CA GLY A 55 -7.25 -1.98 7.16
C GLY A 55 -6.25 -1.39 8.16
N GLY A 56 -4.95 -1.36 7.86
CA GLY A 56 -3.93 -0.78 8.75
C GLY A 56 -3.58 0.67 8.39
N CYS A 57 -4.20 1.64 9.07
CA CYS A 57 -3.88 3.08 8.99
C CYS A 57 -4.12 3.78 7.63
N GLY A 58 -5.30 3.57 7.05
CA GLY A 58 -5.92 4.60 6.23
C GLY A 58 -7.17 5.06 6.96
N THR A 59 -7.18 6.26 7.54
CA THR A 59 -8.45 6.88 7.90
C THR A 59 -9.31 6.89 6.63
N SER A 60 -10.45 6.21 6.67
CA SER A 60 -11.41 6.29 5.57
C SER A 60 -11.80 7.75 5.46
N SER A 61 -11.33 8.42 4.41
CA SER A 61 -11.74 9.78 4.06
C SER A 61 -13.16 9.78 3.45
N GLU A 62 -14.06 8.91 3.92
CA GLU A 62 -15.48 9.21 3.81
C GLU A 62 -15.78 10.32 4.80
N ASN A 63 -16.01 11.51 4.24
CA ASN A 63 -16.15 12.82 4.87
C ASN A 63 -17.36 12.96 5.82
N LYS A 64 -17.67 11.96 6.64
CA LYS A 64 -18.66 12.05 7.71
C LYS A 64 -17.97 11.94 9.05
N ALA A 65 -17.35 13.04 9.45
CA ALA A 65 -16.94 13.25 10.83
C ALA A 65 -18.20 13.17 11.71
N LEU A 66 -18.42 11.99 12.30
CA LEU A 66 -19.56 11.64 13.17
C LEU A 66 -19.66 12.58 14.39
N TYR A 67 -18.56 13.27 14.71
CA TYR A 67 -18.43 14.19 15.80
C TYR A 67 -18.77 15.65 15.45
N LYS A 68 -19.01 16.00 14.18
CA LYS A 68 -19.36 17.38 13.78
C LYS A 68 -20.64 17.87 14.46
N ASP A 69 -21.56 16.97 14.78
CA ASP A 69 -22.80 17.30 15.49
C ASP A 69 -22.58 17.53 16.99
N PHE A 70 -21.52 16.94 17.57
CA PHE A 70 -21.26 16.97 19.01
C PHE A 70 -20.16 17.96 19.42
N VAL A 71 -19.21 18.26 18.54
CA VAL A 71 -18.17 19.24 18.81
C VAL A 71 -18.03 20.25 17.71
N LYS A 72 -18.26 21.48 18.14
CA LYS A 72 -17.97 22.67 17.36
C LYS A 72 -16.46 22.83 17.26
N PRO A 73 -15.91 23.10 16.07
CA PRO A 73 -14.50 23.42 15.94
C PRO A 73 -14.17 24.64 16.81
N TYR A 74 -13.14 24.51 17.64
CA TYR A 74 -12.65 25.60 18.47
C TYR A 74 -12.11 26.71 17.56
N ARG A 75 -12.76 27.87 17.56
CA ARG A 75 -12.24 29.08 16.93
C ARG A 75 -11.39 29.79 17.98
N ALA A 76 -10.07 29.70 17.84
CA ALA A 76 -9.17 30.54 18.62
C ALA A 76 -9.41 31.99 18.17
N GLU A 77 -10.09 32.77 19.01
CA GLU A 77 -10.17 34.22 18.79
C GLU A 77 -8.79 34.78 19.08
N ASN A 78 -8.14 35.28 18.02
CA ASN A 78 -6.86 35.96 18.12
C ASN A 78 -7.07 37.22 18.96
N LYS A 79 -6.46 37.25 20.15
CA LYS A 79 -6.45 38.40 21.05
C LYS A 79 -5.50 39.48 20.54
#